data_AF-A0A2W4PS90-F1
#
_entry.id   AF-A0A2W4PS90-F1
#
_cell.length_a   1.000
_cell.length_b   1.000
_cell.length_c   1.000
_cell.angle_alpha   90.00
_cell.angle_beta   90.00
_cell.angle_gamma   90.00
#
_symmetry.space_group_name_H-M   'P 1'
#
loop_
_entity.id
_entity.type
_entity.pdbx_description
1 polymer ?
#
loop_
_entity_poly.entity_id
_entity_poly.type
_entity_poly.pdbx_seq_one_letter_code
_entity_poly.pdbx_strand_id
1 'polypeptide(L)'
;MTSHLTSHLYLLLEEIRRLVALMRRYWMDELSFAITIYLLFLGVLYMGGALTGQVVQEQAKAATLVGMLMWQLSLGSMSVLGWSFYNEAAVGTLEHLYLSPFGAIRVFLARSVANFLSMLAVTSISGALAILTTGVRLHLPPLELAVILPASVAGTYGFGFLIAALTLTFKRTQQVMQLLQFFFLIFTGAAVPLEQMHWSLRAFGELLPRSFIQI
;
A
#
# COMPACT_ATOMS: atom_id res chain seq x y z
N MET A 1 -14.66 30.73 -13.77
CA MET A 1 -14.61 29.58 -12.82
C MET A 1 -14.52 28.21 -13.51
N THR A 2 -14.92 28.05 -14.77
CA THR A 2 -14.84 26.79 -15.53
C THR A 2 -13.43 26.44 -16.03
N SER A 3 -12.49 27.39 -16.11
CA SER A 3 -11.12 27.18 -16.60
C SER A 3 -10.16 26.54 -15.58
N HIS A 4 -10.43 26.68 -14.27
CA HIS A 4 -9.58 26.09 -13.22
C HIS A 4 -9.93 24.62 -12.98
N LEU A 5 -11.20 24.22 -13.09
CA LEU A 5 -11.61 22.83 -12.91
C LEU A 5 -11.09 21.93 -14.03
N THR A 6 -11.10 22.43 -15.27
CA THR A 6 -10.53 21.71 -16.41
C THR A 6 -9.03 21.51 -16.23
N SER A 7 -8.28 22.52 -15.78
CA SER A 7 -6.83 22.38 -15.58
C SER A 7 -6.46 21.36 -14.50
N HIS A 8 -7.25 21.23 -13.42
CA HIS A 8 -7.05 20.19 -12.42
C HIS A 8 -7.33 18.78 -12.95
N LEU A 9 -8.38 18.60 -13.75
CA LEU A 9 -8.67 17.33 -14.41
C LEU A 9 -7.58 16.95 -15.43
N TYR A 10 -7.09 17.93 -16.21
CA TYR A 10 -5.99 17.71 -17.14
C TYR A 10 -4.72 17.24 -16.41
N LEU A 11 -4.38 17.84 -15.28
CA LEU A 11 -3.21 17.43 -14.50
C LEU A 11 -3.34 15.98 -14.01
N LEU A 12 -4.51 15.59 -13.49
CA LEU A 12 -4.77 14.20 -13.10
C LEU A 12 -4.67 13.24 -14.28
N LEU A 13 -5.27 13.59 -15.42
CA LEU A 13 -5.21 12.79 -16.65
C LEU A 13 -3.79 12.61 -17.15
N GLU A 14 -2.97 13.65 -17.14
CA GLU A 14 -1.57 13.57 -17.54
C GLU A 14 -0.74 12.73 -16.58
N GLU A 15 -0.99 12.82 -15.27
CA GLU A 15 -0.30 11.96 -14.30
C GLU A 15 -0.72 10.49 -14.44
N ILE A 16 -2.00 10.21 -14.74
CA ILE A 16 -2.48 8.86 -15.05
C ILE A 16 -1.85 8.35 -16.35
N ARG A 17 -1.79 9.17 -17.41
CA ARG A 17 -1.12 8.81 -18.68
C ARG A 17 0.36 8.50 -18.47
N ARG A 18 1.04 9.34 -17.68
CA ARG A 18 2.43 9.13 -17.28
C ARG A 18 2.57 7.79 -16.54
N LEU A 19 1.70 7.48 -15.60
CA LEU A 19 1.73 6.20 -14.89
C LEU A 19 1.46 5.01 -15.80
N VAL A 20 0.46 5.07 -16.68
CA VAL A 20 0.18 3.98 -17.63
C VAL A 20 1.38 3.76 -18.56
N ALA A 21 2.02 4.84 -19.01
CA ALA A 21 3.24 4.75 -19.81
C ALA A 21 4.40 4.13 -19.01
N LEU A 22 4.55 4.47 -17.73
CA LEU A 22 5.53 3.87 -16.83
C LEU A 22 5.25 2.40 -16.57
N MET A 23 4.02 2.02 -16.20
CA MET A 23 3.62 0.61 -16.02
C MET A 23 3.87 -0.21 -17.28
N ARG A 24 3.59 0.34 -18.47
CA ARG A 24 3.84 -0.38 -19.72
C ARG A 24 5.32 -0.50 -20.04
N ARG A 25 6.10 0.55 -19.76
CA ARG A 25 7.55 0.57 -20.04
C ARG A 25 8.35 -0.25 -19.04
N TYR A 26 7.94 -0.22 -17.77
CA TYR A 26 8.55 -0.87 -16.62
C TYR A 26 7.67 -2.02 -16.11
N TRP A 27 6.99 -2.73 -17.01
CA TRP A 27 6.08 -3.82 -16.65
C TRP A 27 6.78 -4.94 -15.86
N MET A 28 8.08 -5.14 -16.12
CA MET A 28 8.88 -6.11 -15.37
C MET A 28 9.07 -5.71 -13.91
N ASP A 29 9.14 -4.41 -13.60
CA ASP A 29 9.28 -3.94 -12.22
C ASP A 29 8.02 -4.26 -11.42
N GLU A 30 6.86 -3.86 -11.95
CA GLU A 30 5.55 -4.15 -11.35
C GLU A 30 5.27 -5.65 -11.25
N LEU A 31 5.61 -6.42 -12.29
CA LEU A 31 5.45 -7.87 -12.27
C LEU A 31 6.39 -8.54 -11.26
N SER A 32 7.66 -8.11 -11.20
CA SER A 32 8.61 -8.64 -10.23
C SER A 32 8.14 -8.33 -8.81
N PHE A 33 7.66 -7.12 -8.56
CA PHE A 33 7.07 -6.75 -7.28
C PHE A 33 5.85 -7.63 -6.94
N ALA A 34 4.94 -7.84 -7.88
CA ALA A 34 3.79 -8.72 -7.69
C ALA A 34 4.20 -10.17 -7.34
N ILE A 35 5.20 -10.70 -8.05
CA ILE A 35 5.76 -12.04 -7.81
C ILE A 35 6.47 -12.10 -6.45
N THR A 36 7.25 -11.08 -6.07
CA THR A 36 7.90 -11.01 -4.76
C THR A 36 6.88 -11.07 -3.63
N ILE A 37 5.81 -10.28 -3.71
CA ILE A 37 4.75 -10.30 -2.69
C ILE A 37 4.06 -11.67 -2.66
N TYR A 38 3.80 -12.27 -3.82
CA TYR A 38 3.24 -13.62 -3.91
C TYR A 38 4.16 -14.68 -3.28
N LEU A 39 5.47 -14.63 -3.54
CA LEU A 39 6.44 -15.54 -2.91
C LEU A 39 6.52 -15.36 -1.40
N LEU A 40 6.48 -14.12 -0.91
CA LEU A 40 6.41 -13.84 0.52
C LEU A 40 5.14 -14.39 1.15
N PHE A 41 4.00 -14.26 0.47
CA PHE A 41 2.73 -14.84 0.91
C PHE A 41 2.85 -16.37 1.08
N LEU A 42 3.38 -17.08 0.07
CA LEU A 42 3.64 -18.52 0.19
C LEU A 42 4.60 -18.82 1.33
N GLY A 43 5.67 -18.04 1.47
CA GLY A 43 6.66 -18.20 2.54
C GLY A 43 6.01 -18.14 3.92
N VAL A 44 5.21 -17.11 4.18
CA VAL A 44 4.46 -16.97 5.45
C VAL A 44 3.49 -18.12 5.66
N LEU A 45 2.75 -18.52 4.62
CA LEU A 45 1.75 -19.57 4.69
C LEU A 45 2.36 -20.94 5.03
N TYR A 46 3.41 -21.34 4.32
CA TYR A 46 4.07 -22.63 4.51
C TYR A 46 4.92 -22.66 5.77
N MET A 47 5.58 -21.56 6.12
CA MET A 47 6.34 -21.46 7.37
C MET A 47 5.42 -21.52 8.59
N GLY A 48 4.26 -20.85 8.55
CA GLY A 48 3.24 -20.95 9.60
C GLY A 48 2.72 -22.38 9.78
N GLY A 49 2.46 -23.10 8.69
CA GLY A 49 2.07 -24.52 8.73
C GLY A 49 3.19 -25.43 9.26
N ALA A 50 4.44 -25.19 8.85
CA ALA A 50 5.60 -25.97 9.30
C ALA A 50 5.88 -25.81 10.81
N LEU A 51 5.69 -24.60 11.35
CA LEU A 51 5.90 -24.31 12.78
C LEU A 51 4.80 -24.92 13.67
N THR A 52 3.58 -25.01 13.16
CA THR A 52 2.44 -25.55 13.91
C THR A 52 2.26 -27.06 13.74
N GLY A 53 2.91 -27.67 12.73
CA GLY A 53 2.77 -29.09 12.41
C GLY A 53 1.36 -29.49 11.96
N GLN A 54 0.49 -28.50 11.70
CA GLN A 54 -0.92 -28.68 11.34
C GLN A 54 -1.17 -28.15 9.93
N VAL A 55 -2.15 -28.76 9.25
CA VAL A 55 -2.64 -28.22 7.98
C VAL A 55 -3.29 -26.87 8.28
N VAL A 56 -2.76 -25.80 7.67
CA VAL A 56 -3.30 -24.45 7.81
C VAL A 56 -4.78 -24.45 7.42
N GLN A 57 -5.65 -24.07 8.35
CA GLN A 57 -7.09 -23.98 8.13
C GLN A 57 -7.41 -22.93 7.05
N GLU A 58 -8.50 -23.12 6.31
CA GLU A 58 -8.89 -22.24 5.20
C GLU A 58 -9.05 -20.78 5.64
N GLN A 59 -9.63 -20.55 6.83
CA GLN A 59 -9.80 -19.24 7.44
C GLN A 59 -8.45 -18.55 7.70
N ALA A 60 -7.46 -19.29 8.21
CA ALA A 60 -6.13 -18.76 8.45
C ALA A 60 -5.44 -18.38 7.12
N LYS A 61 -5.61 -19.18 6.05
CA LYS A 61 -5.10 -18.83 4.72
C LYS A 61 -5.73 -17.54 4.18
N ALA A 62 -7.04 -17.38 4.35
CA ALA A 62 -7.78 -16.20 3.92
C ALA A 62 -7.33 -14.95 4.69
N ALA A 63 -7.19 -15.04 6.01
CA ALA A 63 -6.70 -13.96 6.86
C ALA A 63 -5.28 -13.52 6.49
N THR A 64 -4.36 -14.47 6.30
CA THR A 64 -2.98 -14.18 5.84
C THR A 64 -2.99 -13.50 4.48
N LEU A 65 -3.80 -13.96 3.53
CA LEU A 65 -3.89 -13.36 2.20
C LEU A 65 -4.37 -11.91 2.29
N VAL A 66 -5.48 -11.67 2.98
CA VAL A 66 -6.04 -10.32 3.15
C VAL A 66 -5.03 -9.38 3.82
N GLY A 67 -4.39 -9.83 4.90
CA GLY A 67 -3.36 -9.06 5.60
C GLY A 67 -2.17 -8.71 4.70
N MET A 68 -1.76 -9.64 3.83
CA MET A 68 -0.65 -9.44 2.89
C MET A 68 -1.00 -8.43 1.80
N LEU A 69 -2.23 -8.49 1.25
CA LEU A 69 -2.71 -7.54 0.26
C LEU A 69 -2.88 -6.14 0.86
N MET A 70 -3.37 -6.03 2.10
CA MET A 70 -3.43 -4.77 2.83
C MET A 70 -2.04 -4.19 3.10
N TRP A 71 -1.08 -5.03 3.45
CA TRP A 71 0.30 -4.60 3.60
C TRP A 71 0.90 -4.13 2.27
N GLN A 72 0.67 -4.84 1.17
CA GLN A 72 1.11 -4.44 -0.17
C GLN A 72 0.56 -3.06 -0.56
N LEU A 73 -0.72 -2.79 -0.31
CA LEU A 73 -1.32 -1.46 -0.52
C LEU A 73 -0.64 -0.38 0.36
N SER A 74 -0.31 -0.74 1.60
CA SER A 74 0.41 0.14 2.52
C SER A 74 1.81 0.47 1.98
N LEU A 75 2.56 -0.51 1.48
CA LEU A 75 3.86 -0.31 0.85
C LEU A 75 3.78 0.69 -0.31
N GLY A 76 2.81 0.52 -1.20
CA GLY A 76 2.64 1.38 -2.37
C GLY A 76 2.36 2.84 -2.02
N SER A 77 1.46 3.07 -1.07
CA SER A 77 1.10 4.43 -0.63
C SER A 77 2.26 5.17 0.05
N MET A 78 3.00 4.50 0.93
CA MET A 78 4.16 5.09 1.60
C MET A 78 5.32 5.34 0.64
N SER A 79 5.52 4.41 -0.31
CA SER A 79 6.63 4.47 -1.26
C SER A 79 6.51 5.63 -2.22
N VAL A 80 5.34 5.91 -2.79
CA VAL A 80 5.23 6.99 -3.79
C VAL A 80 5.55 8.35 -3.21
N LEU A 81 5.02 8.67 -2.02
CA LEU A 81 5.28 9.95 -1.38
C LEU A 81 6.74 10.04 -0.90
N GLY A 82 7.23 9.01 -0.20
CA GLY A 82 8.59 9.01 0.33
C GLY A 82 9.65 9.10 -0.77
N TRP A 83 9.54 8.29 -1.83
CA TRP A 83 10.52 8.28 -2.92
C TRP A 83 10.47 9.52 -3.79
N SER A 84 9.28 10.05 -4.10
CA SER A 84 9.18 11.24 -4.92
C SER A 84 9.72 12.48 -4.22
N PHE A 85 9.37 12.68 -2.94
CA PHE A 85 9.94 13.77 -2.15
C PHE A 85 11.44 13.62 -1.96
N TYR A 86 11.93 12.41 -1.66
CA TYR A 86 13.35 12.15 -1.53
C TYR A 86 14.12 12.47 -2.81
N ASN A 87 13.65 11.99 -3.97
CA ASN A 87 14.32 12.22 -5.24
C ASN A 87 14.33 13.71 -5.62
N GLU A 88 13.20 14.41 -5.45
CA GLU A 88 13.11 15.83 -5.75
C GLU A 88 13.97 16.68 -4.79
N ALA A 89 14.05 16.29 -3.52
CA ALA A 89 14.93 16.91 -2.53
C ALA A 89 16.42 16.68 -2.85
N ALA A 90 16.78 15.44 -3.22
CA ALA A 90 18.15 15.05 -3.52
C ALA A 90 18.69 15.72 -4.79
N VAL A 91 17.83 15.89 -5.81
CA VAL A 91 18.19 16.56 -7.08
C VAL A 91 18.12 18.08 -6.96
N GLY A 92 17.52 18.63 -5.89
CA GLY A 92 17.38 20.08 -5.67
C GLY A 92 16.28 20.74 -6.51
N THR A 93 15.37 19.95 -7.08
CA THR A 93 14.27 20.46 -7.93
C THR A 93 13.01 20.80 -7.15
N LEU A 94 13.00 20.58 -5.83
CA LEU A 94 11.89 20.99 -4.97
C LEU A 94 11.54 22.47 -5.16
N GLU A 95 12.52 23.37 -5.18
CA GLU A 95 12.29 24.81 -5.35
C GLU A 95 11.63 25.12 -6.70
N HIS A 96 12.04 24.43 -7.77
CA HIS A 96 11.44 24.57 -9.08
C HIS A 96 10.00 24.00 -9.13
N LEU A 97 9.72 22.93 -8.37
CA LEU A 97 8.36 22.40 -8.24
C LEU A 97 7.45 23.36 -7.47
N TYR A 98 7.95 24.01 -6.43
CA TYR A 98 7.22 25.05 -5.69
C TYR A 98 6.91 26.28 -6.55
N LEU A 99 7.79 26.62 -7.49
CA LEU A 99 7.59 27.70 -8.45
C LEU A 99 6.69 27.32 -9.63
N SER A 100 6.30 26.05 -9.76
CA SER A 100 5.41 25.61 -10.83
C SER A 100 3.99 26.20 -10.66
N PRO A 101 3.28 26.50 -11.77
CA PRO A 101 1.97 27.16 -11.72
C PRO A 101 0.87 26.33 -11.02
N PHE A 102 1.09 25.03 -10.82
CA PHE A 102 0.17 24.15 -10.13
C PHE A 102 0.49 23.97 -8.64
N GLY A 103 1.73 24.25 -8.21
CA GLY A 103 2.23 24.08 -6.85
C GLY A 103 2.47 22.61 -6.47
N ALA A 104 3.47 22.38 -5.61
CA ALA A 104 3.92 21.04 -5.22
C ALA A 104 2.82 20.14 -4.65
N ILE A 105 2.00 20.65 -3.70
CA ILE A 105 0.92 19.89 -3.05
C ILE A 105 -0.04 19.26 -4.07
N ARG A 106 -0.44 20.00 -5.11
CA ARG A 106 -1.44 19.51 -6.09
C ARG A 106 -0.87 18.40 -6.96
N VAL A 107 0.41 18.51 -7.34
CA VAL A 107 1.12 17.48 -8.10
C VAL A 107 1.24 16.20 -7.27
N PHE A 108 1.63 16.31 -6.00
CA PHE A 108 1.73 15.14 -5.12
C PHE A 108 0.39 14.47 -4.84
N LEU A 109 -0.70 15.23 -4.69
CA LEU A 109 -2.05 14.68 -4.56
C LEU A 109 -2.47 13.92 -5.83
N ALA A 110 -2.27 14.51 -7.00
CA ALA A 110 -2.58 13.83 -8.26
C ALA A 110 -1.76 12.56 -8.47
N ARG A 111 -0.47 12.61 -8.15
CA ARG A 111 0.43 11.45 -8.16
C ARG A 111 0.00 10.37 -7.18
N SER A 112 -0.45 10.76 -5.99
CA SER A 112 -0.96 9.85 -4.97
C SER A 112 -2.19 9.08 -5.45
N VAL A 113 -3.16 9.78 -6.05
CA VAL A 113 -4.37 9.18 -6.63
C VAL A 113 -3.99 8.24 -7.77
N ALA A 114 -3.17 8.70 -8.71
CA ALA A 114 -2.78 7.91 -9.85
C ALA A 114 -2.03 6.63 -9.40
N ASN A 115 -1.14 6.74 -8.40
CA ASN A 115 -0.43 5.59 -7.84
C ASN A 115 -1.36 4.61 -7.13
N PHE A 116 -2.39 5.10 -6.47
CA PHE A 116 -3.38 4.24 -5.83
C PHE A 116 -4.05 3.32 -6.85
N LEU A 117 -4.39 3.83 -8.05
CA LEU A 117 -4.93 3.03 -9.13
C LEU A 117 -3.94 1.97 -9.63
N SER A 118 -2.65 2.33 -9.78
CA SER A 118 -1.60 1.36 -10.16
C SER A 118 -1.47 0.25 -9.11
N MET A 119 -1.37 0.64 -7.84
CA MET A 119 -1.21 -0.29 -6.72
C MET A 119 -2.43 -1.20 -6.56
N LEU A 120 -3.64 -0.71 -6.81
CA LEU A 120 -4.84 -1.55 -6.86
C LEU A 120 -4.74 -2.61 -7.95
N ALA A 121 -4.27 -2.25 -9.15
CA ALA A 121 -4.09 -3.21 -10.25
C ALA A 121 -3.07 -4.29 -9.89
N VAL A 122 -1.90 -3.89 -9.38
CA VAL A 122 -0.82 -4.80 -9.01
C VAL A 122 -1.21 -5.71 -7.84
N THR A 123 -1.87 -5.16 -6.82
CA THR A 123 -2.40 -5.94 -5.69
C THR A 123 -3.46 -6.93 -6.14
N SER A 124 -4.31 -6.56 -7.10
CA SER A 124 -5.32 -7.46 -7.67
C SER A 124 -4.67 -8.64 -8.40
N ILE A 125 -3.57 -8.40 -9.13
CA ILE A 125 -2.79 -9.46 -9.79
C ILE A 125 -2.17 -10.41 -8.74
N SER A 126 -1.51 -9.86 -7.72
CA SER A 126 -0.94 -10.65 -6.61
C SER A 126 -2.02 -11.49 -5.90
N GLY A 127 -3.20 -10.90 -5.64
CA GLY A 127 -4.33 -11.60 -5.03
C GLY A 127 -4.89 -12.71 -5.92
N ALA A 128 -5.05 -12.47 -7.22
CA ALA A 128 -5.51 -13.48 -8.16
C ALA A 128 -4.56 -14.69 -8.23
N LEU A 129 -3.24 -14.45 -8.24
CA LEU A 129 -2.23 -15.51 -8.19
C LEU A 129 -2.33 -16.34 -6.90
N ALA A 130 -2.54 -15.67 -5.76
CA ALA A 130 -2.69 -16.34 -4.48
C ALA A 130 -3.97 -17.19 -4.40
N ILE A 131 -5.10 -16.68 -4.90
CA ILE A 131 -6.38 -17.42 -4.92
C ILE A 131 -6.27 -18.65 -5.85
N LEU A 132 -5.67 -18.49 -7.03
CA LEU A 132 -5.51 -19.58 -7.99
C LEU A 132 -4.67 -20.73 -7.43
N THR A 133 -3.68 -20.41 -6.60
CA THR A 133 -2.72 -21.39 -6.06
C THR A 133 -3.18 -22.02 -4.76
N THR A 134 -3.89 -21.28 -3.91
CA THR A 134 -4.37 -21.78 -2.60
C THR A 134 -5.81 -22.29 -2.63
N GLY A 135 -6.59 -21.93 -3.65
CA GLY A 135 -8.00 -22.31 -3.78
C GLY A 135 -8.94 -21.66 -2.76
N VAL A 136 -8.45 -20.70 -1.98
CA VAL A 136 -9.21 -20.05 -0.91
C VAL A 136 -10.37 -19.25 -1.48
N ARG A 137 -11.55 -19.41 -0.88
CA ARG A 137 -12.71 -18.57 -1.20
C ARG A 137 -12.77 -17.37 -0.27
N LEU A 138 -12.49 -16.19 -0.82
CA LEU A 138 -12.69 -14.92 -0.12
C LEU A 138 -14.17 -14.57 -0.11
N HIS A 139 -14.83 -14.76 1.03
CA HIS A 139 -16.11 -14.10 1.31
C HIS A 139 -15.80 -12.70 1.82
N LEU A 140 -15.78 -11.71 0.93
CA LEU A 140 -15.63 -10.30 1.28
C LEU A 140 -16.97 -9.61 1.07
N PRO A 141 -17.70 -9.23 2.13
CA PRO A 141 -18.92 -8.46 2.00
C PRO A 141 -18.61 -7.13 1.31
N PRO A 142 -19.33 -6.75 0.23
CA PRO A 142 -19.03 -5.52 -0.52
C PRO A 142 -19.09 -4.26 0.34
N LEU A 143 -19.95 -4.26 1.37
CA LEU A 143 -20.12 -3.14 2.29
C LEU A 143 -18.91 -2.95 3.21
N GLU A 144 -18.33 -4.03 3.71
CA GLU A 144 -17.12 -3.99 4.53
C GLU A 144 -15.94 -3.50 3.69
N LEU A 145 -15.78 -4.05 2.49
CA LEU A 145 -14.76 -3.59 1.55
C LEU A 145 -14.90 -2.10 1.25
N ALA A 146 -16.12 -1.61 1.04
CA ALA A 146 -16.38 -0.20 0.72
C ALA A 146 -16.00 0.77 1.87
N VAL A 147 -16.03 0.33 3.13
CA VAL A 147 -15.69 1.19 4.28
C VAL A 147 -14.22 1.05 4.66
N ILE A 148 -13.69 -0.17 4.65
CA ILE A 148 -12.36 -0.49 5.17
C ILE A 148 -11.28 -0.04 4.20
N LEU A 149 -11.44 -0.33 2.90
CA LEU A 149 -10.42 -0.04 1.90
C LEU A 149 -10.09 1.46 1.86
N PRO A 150 -11.07 2.37 1.82
CA PRO A 150 -10.80 3.81 1.89
C PRO A 150 -10.18 4.25 3.22
N ALA A 151 -10.60 3.68 4.35
CA ALA A 151 -10.06 4.03 5.67
C ALA A 151 -8.58 3.62 5.80
N SER A 152 -8.24 2.39 5.39
CA SER A 152 -6.87 1.87 5.38
C SER A 152 -5.98 2.69 4.46
N VAL A 153 -6.48 3.01 3.26
CA VAL A 153 -5.76 3.84 2.28
C VAL A 153 -5.54 5.25 2.85
N ALA A 154 -6.56 5.88 3.42
CA ALA A 154 -6.41 7.19 4.05
C ALA A 154 -5.38 7.17 5.18
N GLY A 155 -5.38 6.11 6.00
CA GLY A 155 -4.38 5.90 7.06
C GLY A 155 -2.96 5.80 6.51
N THR A 156 -2.72 4.93 5.53
CA THR A 156 -1.37 4.68 5.00
C THR A 156 -0.83 5.86 4.19
N TYR A 157 -1.68 6.57 3.45
CA TYR A 157 -1.31 7.83 2.80
C TYR A 157 -1.01 8.94 3.82
N GLY A 158 -1.74 9.01 4.94
CA GLY A 158 -1.43 9.91 6.05
C GLY A 158 -0.02 9.70 6.59
N PHE A 159 0.39 8.45 6.80
CA PHE A 159 1.77 8.11 7.17
C PHE A 159 2.78 8.45 6.05
N GLY A 160 2.42 8.25 4.78
CA GLY A 160 3.24 8.70 3.65
C GLY A 160 3.51 10.20 3.67
N PHE A 161 2.52 11.03 3.99
CA PHE A 161 2.69 12.48 4.15
C PHE A 161 3.54 12.85 5.38
N LEU A 162 3.40 12.12 6.50
CA LEU A 162 4.27 12.32 7.67
C LEU A 162 5.74 12.06 7.32
N ILE A 163 6.03 11.00 6.56
CA ILE A 163 7.38 10.69 6.07
C ILE A 163 7.88 11.76 5.11
N ALA A 164 7.02 12.23 4.19
CA ALA A 164 7.38 13.33 3.28
C ALA A 164 7.75 14.60 4.07
N ALA A 165 6.99 14.94 5.11
CA ALA A 165 7.29 16.08 5.99
C ALA A 165 8.62 15.88 6.73
N LEU A 166 8.86 14.69 7.30
CA LEU A 166 10.15 14.34 7.93
C LEU A 166 11.33 14.45 6.96
N THR A 167 11.11 14.15 5.68
CA THR A 167 12.16 14.21 4.64
C THR A 167 12.63 15.64 4.36
N LEU A 168 11.77 16.64 4.60
CA LEU A 168 12.16 18.05 4.50
C LEU A 168 13.14 18.45 5.61
N THR A 169 13.02 17.85 6.79
CA THR A 169 13.90 18.12 7.93
C THR A 169 15.17 17.25 7.88
N PHE A 170 15.01 15.96 7.56
CA PHE A 170 16.09 14.98 7.57
C PHE A 170 16.41 14.54 6.14
N LYS A 171 17.61 14.90 5.66
CA LYS A 171 18.06 14.62 4.28
C LYS A 171 18.18 13.12 3.90
N ARG A 172 17.85 12.19 4.81
CA ARG A 172 17.95 10.73 4.56
C ARG A 172 16.92 9.93 5.37
N THR A 173 15.68 9.90 4.89
CA THR A 173 14.53 9.23 5.55
C THR A 173 14.20 7.85 4.98
N GLN A 174 14.91 7.38 3.95
CA GLN A 174 14.60 6.11 3.30
C GLN A 174 14.57 4.91 4.27
N GLN A 175 15.48 4.88 5.26
CA GLN A 175 15.50 3.82 6.27
C GLN A 175 14.32 3.91 7.24
N VAL A 176 13.91 5.13 7.61
CA VAL A 176 12.72 5.36 8.45
C VAL A 176 11.46 4.88 7.73
N MET A 177 11.37 5.15 6.41
CA MET A 177 10.27 4.66 5.58
C MET A 177 10.21 3.13 5.56
N GLN A 178 11.34 2.44 5.38
CA GLN A 178 11.39 0.98 5.41
C GLN A 178 10.99 0.41 6.77
N LEU A 179 11.46 1.01 7.87
CA LEU A 179 11.06 0.60 9.22
C LEU A 179 9.56 0.73 9.44
N LEU A 180 8.94 1.83 9.01
CA LEU A 180 7.49 2.02 9.11
C LEU A 180 6.71 1.02 8.23
N GLN A 181 7.22 0.70 7.04
CA GLN A 181 6.63 -0.31 6.17
C GLN A 181 6.62 -1.70 6.82
N PHE A 182 7.73 -2.11 7.46
CA PHE A 182 7.78 -3.37 8.22
C PHE A 182 6.97 -3.32 9.51
N PHE A 183 6.90 -2.16 10.17
CA PHE A 183 6.01 -1.97 11.30
C PHE A 183 4.57 -2.28 10.87
N PHE A 184 4.10 -1.71 9.76
CA PHE A 184 2.76 -1.99 9.22
C PHE A 184 2.50 -3.47 8.91
N LEU A 185 3.50 -4.22 8.41
CA LEU A 185 3.38 -5.67 8.18
C LEU A 185 2.92 -6.44 9.43
N ILE A 186 3.43 -6.05 10.60
CA ILE A 186 3.12 -6.70 11.86
C ILE A 186 1.66 -6.42 12.26
N PHE A 187 1.16 -5.21 12.00
CA PHE A 187 -0.18 -4.80 12.40
C PHE A 187 -1.28 -5.19 11.41
N THR A 188 -0.97 -5.50 10.15
CA THR A 188 -1.98 -5.92 9.17
C THR A 188 -2.52 -7.34 9.39
N GLY A 189 -2.03 -8.07 10.40
CA GLY A 189 -2.45 -9.44 10.68
C GLY A 189 -1.92 -10.49 9.68
N ALA A 190 -1.03 -10.08 8.76
CA ALA A 190 -0.44 -10.99 7.78
C ALA A 190 0.50 -12.02 8.43
N ALA A 191 1.31 -11.58 9.40
CA ALA A 191 2.35 -12.41 10.03
C ALA A 191 1.91 -13.07 11.35
N VAL A 192 0.95 -12.49 12.07
CA VAL A 192 0.48 -12.99 13.37
C VAL A 192 -1.05 -12.87 13.44
N PRO A 193 -1.79 -13.96 13.70
CA PRO A 193 -3.21 -13.88 14.01
C PRO A 193 -3.43 -12.95 15.21
N LEU A 194 -4.22 -11.88 15.02
CA LEU A 194 -4.44 -10.80 16.02
C LEU A 194 -4.95 -11.34 17.37
N GLU A 195 -5.59 -12.51 17.35
CA GLU A 195 -6.07 -13.24 18.53
C GLU A 195 -4.94 -13.66 19.49
N GLN A 196 -3.71 -13.74 19.03
CA GLN A 196 -2.55 -14.11 19.86
C GLN A 196 -1.69 -12.91 20.27
N MET A 197 -2.02 -11.69 19.83
CA MET A 197 -1.25 -10.49 20.18
C MET A 197 -1.51 -10.01 21.61
N HIS A 198 -0.48 -9.51 22.29
CA HIS A 198 -0.53 -8.91 23.63
C HIS A 198 -1.47 -7.68 23.64
N TRP A 199 -2.14 -7.41 24.77
CA TRP A 199 -3.25 -6.44 24.87
C TRP A 199 -2.94 -5.01 24.39
N SER A 200 -1.70 -4.53 24.56
CA SER A 200 -1.25 -3.21 24.12
C SER A 200 -1.06 -3.10 22.60
N LEU A 201 -0.69 -4.20 21.94
CA LEU A 201 -0.57 -4.30 20.48
C LEU A 201 -1.95 -4.46 19.82
N ARG A 202 -2.91 -5.07 20.53
CA ARG A 202 -4.32 -5.12 20.09
C ARG A 202 -4.93 -3.73 19.99
N ALA A 203 -4.70 -2.83 20.95
CA ALA A 203 -5.25 -1.47 20.91
C ALA A 203 -4.83 -0.66 19.66
N PHE A 204 -3.63 -0.92 19.12
CA PHE A 204 -3.17 -0.33 17.86
C PHE A 204 -3.69 -1.08 16.63
N GLY A 205 -3.81 -2.41 16.70
CA GLY A 205 -4.49 -3.21 15.68
C GLY A 205 -5.99 -2.90 15.56
N GLU A 206 -6.62 -2.42 16.63
CA GLU A 206 -8.03 -2.01 16.68
C GLU A 206 -8.31 -0.64 16.04
N LEU A 207 -7.27 0.17 15.80
CA LEU A 207 -7.35 1.38 14.97
C LEU A 207 -7.43 1.04 13.48
N LEU A 208 -7.01 -0.18 13.09
CA LEU A 208 -7.38 -0.77 11.81
C LEU A 208 -8.76 -1.42 11.99
N PRO A 209 -9.75 -1.14 11.12
CA PRO A 209 -11.15 -1.52 11.36
C PRO A 209 -11.33 -2.99 11.76
N ARG A 210 -11.96 -3.22 12.92
CA ARG A 210 -12.20 -4.53 13.59
C ARG A 210 -12.95 -5.61 12.77
N SER A 211 -13.42 -5.32 11.56
CA SER A 211 -14.27 -6.22 10.78
C SER A 211 -13.57 -7.47 10.23
N PHE A 212 -12.24 -7.57 10.34
CA PHE A 212 -11.49 -8.77 9.92
C PHE A 212 -11.72 -10.02 10.79
N ILE A 213 -12.49 -9.95 11.88
CA ILE A 213 -12.55 -11.00 12.94
C ILE A 213 -13.82 -11.89 12.86
N GLN A 214 -14.73 -11.71 11.91
CA GLN A 214 -15.98 -12.52 11.84
C GLN A 214 -16.19 -13.32 10.55
N ILE A 215 -15.14 -13.71 9.83
CA ILE A 215 -15.26 -14.62 8.67
C ILE A 215 -14.30 -15.81 8.78
#